data_AF-A0A528CNG7-F1
#
_entry.id   AF-A0A528CNG7-F1
#
_cell.length_a   1.000
_cell.length_b   1.000
_cell.length_c   1.000
_cell.angle_alpha   90.00
_cell.angle_beta   90.00
_cell.angle_gamma   90.00
#
_symmetry.space_group_name_H-M   'P 1'
#
loop_
_entity.id
_entity.type
_entity.pdbx_description
1 polymer ?
#
loop_
_entity_poly.entity_id
_entity_poly.type
_entity_poly.pdbx_seq_one_letter_code
_entity_poly.pdbx_strand_id
1 'polypeptide(L)' 'PGTIKARFLPPIPAGLGKEEFMERLIGETEAACDQLLIEASRAPNPPPLPPTAVKRLRELGFDAPA' A
#
# COMPACT_ATOMS: atom_id res chain seq x y z
N PRO A 1 -14.31 10.51 13.09
CA PRO A 1 -14.25 9.03 13.28
C PRO A 1 -13.88 8.38 11.95
N GLY A 2 -13.11 7.28 11.97
CA GLY A 2 -12.67 6.59 10.74
C GLY A 2 -12.18 5.17 11.06
N THR A 3 -12.14 4.31 10.05
CA THR A 3 -11.70 2.92 10.17
C THR A 3 -10.31 2.75 9.59
N ILE A 4 -9.38 2.24 10.39
CA ILE A 4 -8.06 1.82 9.92
C ILE A 4 -8.16 0.37 9.46
N LYS A 5 -7.66 0.10 8.25
CA LYS A 5 -7.46 -1.27 7.75
C LYS A 5 -5.98 -1.61 7.81
N ALA A 6 -5.67 -2.78 8.35
CA ALA A 6 -4.31 -3.31 8.44
C ALA A 6 -4.29 -4.77 7.98
N ARG A 7 -3.12 -5.24 7.54
CA ARG A 7 -2.91 -6.61 7.07
C ARG A 7 -1.60 -7.16 7.63
N PHE A 8 -1.63 -8.40 8.08
CA PHE A 8 -0.43 -9.18 8.38
C PHE A 8 0.03 -9.88 7.10
N LEU A 9 1.27 -9.64 6.69
CA LEU A 9 1.87 -10.30 5.52
C LEU A 9 2.48 -11.65 5.93
N PRO A 10 2.68 -12.56 4.96
CA PRO A 10 3.47 -13.76 5.18
C PRO A 10 4.86 -13.42 5.77
N PRO A 11 5.44 -14.31 6.58
CA PRO A 11 6.77 -14.06 7.12
C PRO A 11 7.83 -14.09 6.02
N ILE A 12 8.85 -13.24 6.16
CA ILE A 12 10.05 -13.31 5.34
C ILE A 12 10.87 -14.53 5.80
N PRO A 13 11.29 -15.43 4.88
CA PRO A 13 12.10 -16.59 5.23
C PRO A 13 13.41 -16.22 5.93
N ALA A 14 13.82 -17.06 6.87
CA ALA A 14 15.15 -16.94 7.47
C ALA A 14 16.25 -17.33 6.46
N GLY A 15 17.49 -16.90 6.75
CA GLY A 15 18.67 -17.26 5.95
C GLY A 15 19.03 -16.28 4.83
N LEU A 16 18.25 -15.21 4.65
CA LEU A 16 18.58 -14.13 3.72
C LEU A 16 19.75 -13.28 4.25
N GLY A 17 20.55 -12.74 3.34
CA GLY A 17 21.49 -11.69 3.67
C GLY A 17 20.77 -10.42 4.13
N LYS A 18 21.46 -9.53 4.87
CA LYS A 18 20.88 -8.29 5.38
C LYS A 18 20.22 -7.44 4.28
N GLU A 19 20.92 -7.25 3.17
CA GLU A 19 20.44 -6.41 2.06
C GLU A 19 19.19 -6.98 1.40
N GLU A 20 19.22 -8.28 1.07
CA GLU A 20 18.10 -9.00 0.48
C GLU A 20 16.87 -9.01 1.40
N PHE A 21 17.08 -9.22 2.71
CA PHE A 21 16.00 -9.12 3.70
C PHE A 21 15.35 -7.73 3.70
N MET A 22 16.16 -6.66 3.70
CA MET A 22 15.65 -5.29 3.74
C MET A 22 14.93 -4.91 2.44
N GLU A 23 15.46 -5.29 1.29
CA GLU A 23 14.81 -5.07 0.00
C GLU A 23 13.44 -5.75 -0.04
N ARG A 24 13.37 -7.01 0.41
CA ARG A 24 12.12 -7.77 0.46
C ARG A 24 11.11 -7.16 1.43
N LEU A 25 11.56 -6.76 2.63
CA LEU A 25 10.72 -6.12 3.62
C LEU A 25 10.07 -4.84 3.07
N ILE A 26 10.87 -3.99 2.43
CA ILE A 26 10.38 -2.73 1.86
C ILE A 26 9.42 -3.03 0.71
N GLY A 27 9.84 -3.86 -0.25
CA GLY A 27 9.04 -4.15 -1.44
C GLY A 27 7.69 -4.79 -1.12
N GLU A 28 7.64 -5.79 -0.23
CA GLU A 28 6.38 -6.44 0.15
C GLU A 28 5.46 -5.51 0.94
N THR A 29 6.00 -4.69 1.85
CA THR A 29 5.19 -3.75 2.64
C THR A 29 4.64 -2.60 1.80
N GLU A 30 5.45 -2.00 0.92
CA GLU A 30 5.02 -0.94 0.01
C GLU A 30 3.96 -1.45 -0.98
N ALA A 31 4.15 -2.63 -1.57
CA ALA A 31 3.16 -3.24 -2.45
C ALA A 31 1.83 -3.53 -1.73
N ALA A 32 1.87 -3.98 -0.48
CA ALA A 32 0.67 -4.20 0.32
C ALA A 32 -0.03 -2.87 0.68
N CYS A 33 0.72 -1.82 0.98
CA CYS A 33 0.18 -0.48 1.20
C CYS A 33 -0.48 0.08 -0.07
N ASP A 34 0.11 -0.12 -1.24
CA ASP A 34 -0.49 0.26 -2.53
C ASP A 34 -1.84 -0.44 -2.75
N GLN A 35 -1.94 -1.73 -2.44
CA GLN A 35 -3.20 -2.46 -2.52
C GLN A 35 -4.28 -1.87 -1.58
N LEU A 36 -3.90 -1.52 -0.34
CA LEU A 36 -4.82 -0.88 0.61
C LEU A 36 -5.24 0.52 0.14
N LEU A 37 -4.33 1.27 -0.49
CA LEU A 37 -4.63 2.58 -1.06
C LEU A 37 -5.63 2.47 -2.22
N ILE A 38 -5.44 1.51 -3.12
CA ILE A 38 -6.37 1.21 -4.22
C ILE A 38 -7.74 0.78 -3.69
N GLU A 39 -7.77 -0.06 -2.65
CA GLU A 39 -9.02 -0.48 -2.02
C GLU A 39 -9.76 0.71 -1.40
N ALA A 40 -9.04 1.58 -0.68
CA ALA A 40 -9.61 2.76 -0.04
C ALA A 40 -10.15 3.77 -1.07
N SER A 41 -9.44 3.99 -2.18
CA SER A 41 -9.86 4.94 -3.22
C SER A 41 -11.10 4.49 -4.00
N ARG A 42 -11.39 3.17 -4.00
CA ARG A 42 -12.54 2.57 -4.69
C ARG A 42 -13.70 2.21 -3.77
N ALA A 43 -13.61 2.52 -2.47
CA ALA A 43 -14.69 2.28 -1.53
C ALA A 43 -15.94 3.12 -1.90
N PRO A 44 -17.16 2.70 -1.54
CA PRO A 44 -18.40 3.44 -1.87
C PRO A 44 -18.42 4.90 -1.36
N ASN A 45 -17.66 5.19 -0.31
CA ASN A 45 -17.43 6.53 0.21
C ASN A 45 -15.93 6.65 0.53
N PRO A 46 -15.09 6.98 -0.46
CA PRO A 46 -13.64 6.99 -0.27
C PRO A 46 -13.24 8.13 0.69
N PRO A 47 -12.18 7.97 1.48
CA PRO A 47 -11.68 9.05 2.31
C PRO A 47 -11.11 10.19 1.43
N PRO A 48 -11.03 11.43 1.95
CA PRO A 48 -10.28 12.49 1.28
C PRO A 48 -8.83 12.04 1.02
N LEU A 49 -8.42 12.05 -0.25
CA LEU A 49 -7.08 11.61 -0.64
C LEU A 49 -6.12 12.81 -0.69
N PRO A 50 -5.01 12.80 0.06
CA PRO A 50 -4.00 13.84 -0.05
C PRO A 50 -3.32 13.82 -1.44
N PRO A 51 -2.69 14.91 -1.88
CA PRO A 51 -2.05 14.99 -3.20
C PRO A 51 -1.02 13.88 -3.47
N THR A 52 -0.33 13.42 -2.43
CA THR A 52 0.64 12.31 -2.51
C THR A 52 -0.03 10.97 -2.82
N ALA A 53 -1.19 10.69 -2.20
CA ALA A 53 -1.97 9.49 -2.48
C ALA A 53 -2.55 9.50 -3.90
N VAL A 54 -3.05 10.66 -4.34
CA VAL A 54 -3.53 10.85 -5.71
C VAL A 54 -2.40 10.64 -6.72
N LYS A 55 -1.21 11.21 -6.47
CA LYS A 55 -0.03 10.98 -7.31
C LYS A 55 0.33 9.49 -7.38
N ARG A 56 0.38 8.81 -6.23
CA ARG A 56 0.71 7.38 -6.17
C ARG A 56 -0.28 6.51 -6.95
N LEU A 57 -1.59 6.76 -6.81
CA LEU A 57 -2.61 6.05 -7.57
C LEU A 57 -2.38 6.17 -9.09
N ARG A 58 -2.04 7.37 -9.57
CA ARG A 58 -1.72 7.58 -11.00
C ARG A 58 -0.47 6.81 -11.45
N GLU A 59 0.59 6.80 -10.63
CA GLU A 59 1.81 6.01 -10.91
C GLU A 59 1.50 4.50 -10.99
N LEU A 60 0.52 4.03 -10.23
CA LEU A 60 0.04 2.65 -10.25
C LEU A 60 -0.96 2.36 -11.38
N GLY A 61 -1.37 3.37 -12.18
CA GLY A 61 -2.34 3.23 -13.26
C GLY A 61 -3.81 3.25 -12.81
N PHE A 62 -4.10 3.85 -11.65
CA PHE A 62 -5.45 3.99 -11.11
C PHE A 62 -5.88 5.46 -11.12
N ASP A 63 -7.12 5.70 -11.55
CA ASP A 63 -7.74 7.01 -11.40
C ASP A 63 -8.08 7.27 -9.93
N ALA A 64 -7.75 8.47 -9.46
CA ALA A 64 -8.23 8.93 -8.16
C ALA A 64 -9.70 9.39 -8.30
N PRO A 65 -10.59 9.06 -7.35
CA PRO A 65 -11.93 9.62 -7.32
C PRO A 65 -11.86 11.15 -7.28
N ALA A 66 -12.79 11.79 -8.00
CA ALA A 66 -12.92 13.24 -8.09
C ALA A 66 -13.23 13.90 -6.75
#